data_AF-A0A4R4TY96-F1
#
_entry.id   AF-A0A4R4TY96-F1
#
_cell.length_a   1.000
_cell.length_b   1.000
_cell.length_c   1.000
_cell.angle_alpha   90.00
_cell.angle_beta   90.00
_cell.angle_gamma   90.00
#
_symmetry.space_group_name_H-M   'P 1'
#
loop_
_entity.id
_entity.type
_entity.pdbx_description
1 polymer ?
#
loop_
_entity_poly.entity_id
_entity_poly.type
_entity_poly.pdbx_seq_one_letter_code
_entity_poly.pdbx_strand_id
1 'polypeptide(L)'
;MSLESKIAICAVVVVTVGAGAAAVLGGVIPMSRNTHPPCGELPTTAEATAALTRNQAFATDIEALGKGISVNVGSPCPKGQDRALIQVTYGSKPEREAIDSLLARRDGFGVPMYLVEK
;
A
#
# COMPACT_ATOMS: atom_id res chain seq x y z
N MET A 1 2.42 -9.36 49.88
CA MET A 1 3.44 -10.17 49.16
C MET A 1 2.71 -11.25 48.39
N SER A 2 3.03 -11.31 47.09
CA SER A 2 2.88 -12.42 46.14
C SER A 2 1.51 -13.06 45.94
N LEU A 3 0.75 -12.51 44.98
CA LEU A 3 -0.15 -13.30 44.14
C LEU A 3 0.48 -13.35 42.74
N GLU A 4 1.20 -14.43 42.46
CA GLU A 4 1.90 -14.67 41.20
C GLU A 4 0.91 -15.01 40.08
N SER A 5 0.40 -13.99 39.38
CA SER A 5 -0.32 -14.19 38.12
C SER A 5 0.67 -14.44 36.98
N LYS A 6 1.13 -15.69 36.87
CA LYS A 6 1.71 -16.26 35.64
C LYS A 6 0.58 -16.44 34.62
N ILE A 7 0.32 -15.41 33.80
CA ILE A 7 -0.50 -15.58 32.59
C ILE A 7 0.46 -15.78 31.42
N ALA A 8 0.45 -17.00 30.92
CA ALA A 8 1.34 -17.53 29.92
C ALA A 8 1.19 -16.81 28.57
N ILE A 9 2.29 -16.22 28.13
CA ILE A 9 2.50 -15.76 26.76
C ILE A 9 2.71 -17.01 25.90
N CYS A 10 1.69 -17.49 25.20
CA CYS A 10 1.82 -18.54 24.19
C CYS A 10 0.66 -18.50 23.21
N ALA A 11 0.88 -17.95 22.01
CA ALA A 11 0.22 -18.46 20.82
C ALA A 11 1.14 -18.22 19.62
N VAL A 12 1.50 -19.34 19.01
CA VAL A 12 2.62 -19.55 18.10
C VAL A 12 2.35 -18.93 16.72
N VAL A 13 3.43 -18.36 16.19
CA VAL A 13 3.62 -17.94 14.80
C VAL A 13 3.37 -19.10 13.84
N VAL A 14 2.44 -18.94 12.91
CA VAL A 14 2.43 -19.74 11.68
C VAL A 14 2.73 -18.79 10.53
N VAL A 15 4.03 -18.65 10.27
CA VAL A 15 4.58 -18.12 9.01
C VAL A 15 4.36 -19.21 7.96
N THR A 16 3.42 -19.00 7.05
CA THR A 16 3.39 -19.74 5.79
C THR A 16 4.09 -18.91 4.72
N VAL A 17 5.33 -19.32 4.44
CA VAL A 17 6.11 -18.93 3.27
C VAL A 17 5.38 -19.40 2.01
N GLY A 18 4.90 -18.45 1.20
CA GLY A 18 4.51 -18.65 -0.18
C GLY A 18 5.57 -18.02 -1.08
N ALA A 19 6.28 -18.85 -1.84
CA ALA A 19 7.46 -18.51 -2.60
C ALA A 19 7.22 -17.53 -3.76
N GLY A 20 8.14 -16.58 -3.91
CA GLY A 20 8.32 -15.72 -5.07
C GLY A 20 9.75 -15.23 -5.15
N ALA A 21 10.73 -16.15 -5.19
CA ALA A 21 12.13 -15.83 -5.37
C ALA A 21 12.60 -16.25 -6.78
N ALA A 22 12.85 -15.26 -7.63
CA ALA A 22 13.82 -15.24 -8.73
C ALA A 22 13.76 -13.81 -9.32
N ALA A 23 14.83 -13.03 -9.54
CA ALA A 23 16.25 -13.31 -9.59
C ALA A 23 17.04 -12.05 -9.22
N VAL A 24 18.19 -12.24 -8.58
CA VAL A 24 19.25 -11.25 -8.45
C VAL A 24 19.97 -11.10 -9.79
N LEU A 25 19.88 -9.92 -10.41
CA LEU A 25 20.83 -9.49 -11.45
C LEU A 25 21.23 -8.05 -11.15
N GLY A 26 22.52 -7.84 -10.93
CA GLY A 26 23.12 -6.53 -10.79
C GLY A 26 22.87 -5.69 -12.04
N GLY A 27 22.32 -4.51 -11.82
CA GLY A 27 22.08 -3.52 -12.86
C GLY A 27 21.62 -2.23 -12.22
N VAL A 28 22.48 -1.22 -12.23
CA VAL A 28 22.15 0.16 -11.91
C VAL A 28 21.17 0.69 -12.95
N ILE A 29 19.86 0.47 -12.75
CA ILE A 29 18.83 1.07 -13.60
C ILE A 29 18.38 2.39 -12.96
N PRO A 30 18.59 3.53 -13.63
CA PRO A 30 18.20 4.82 -13.11
C PRO A 30 16.68 4.93 -13.07
N MET A 31 16.22 5.43 -11.92
CA MET A 31 14.86 5.79 -11.55
C MET A 31 14.14 6.59 -12.66
N SER A 32 13.17 5.95 -13.32
CA SER A 32 12.11 6.64 -14.08
C SER A 32 10.88 6.81 -13.19
N ARG A 33 10.55 8.08 -12.96
CA ARG A 33 9.40 8.59 -12.23
C ARG A 33 8.09 8.10 -12.89
N ASN A 34 7.12 7.65 -12.09
CA ASN A 34 5.76 7.26 -12.51
C ASN A 34 5.63 6.02 -13.43
N THR A 35 6.33 4.93 -13.15
CA THR A 35 6.01 3.64 -13.80
C THR A 35 5.22 2.79 -12.82
N HIS A 36 3.90 2.70 -13.06
CA HIS A 36 3.03 1.74 -12.40
C HIS A 36 3.63 0.32 -12.52
N PRO A 37 3.66 -0.51 -11.46
CA PRO A 37 4.15 -1.89 -11.56
C PRO A 37 3.47 -2.63 -12.73
N PRO A 38 4.15 -3.55 -13.42
CA PRO A 38 3.49 -4.34 -14.45
C PRO A 38 2.28 -5.06 -13.84
N CYS A 39 1.21 -5.20 -14.63
CA CYS A 39 -0.05 -5.80 -14.17
C CYS A 39 0.11 -7.19 -13.53
N GLY A 40 1.14 -7.94 -13.90
CA GLY A 40 1.46 -9.23 -13.28
C GLY A 40 1.93 -9.15 -11.83
N GLU A 41 2.41 -7.99 -11.37
CA GLU A 41 2.90 -7.76 -10.00
C GLU A 41 1.86 -7.11 -9.08
N LEU A 42 0.70 -6.75 -9.63
CA LEU A 42 -0.36 -6.18 -8.82
C LEU A 42 -1.14 -7.25 -8.05
N PRO A 43 -1.58 -6.94 -6.82
CA PRO A 43 -2.53 -7.77 -6.10
C PRO A 43 -3.89 -7.82 -6.82
N THR A 44 -4.73 -8.76 -6.40
CA THR A 44 -6.14 -8.82 -6.81
C THR A 44 -6.95 -7.65 -6.25
N THR A 45 -8.12 -7.40 -6.82
CA THR A 45 -9.06 -6.39 -6.30
C THR A 45 -9.45 -6.68 -4.86
N ALA A 46 -9.63 -7.94 -4.50
CA ALA A 46 -9.95 -8.36 -3.14
C ALA A 46 -8.82 -8.05 -2.15
N GLU A 47 -7.56 -8.33 -2.53
CA GLU A 47 -6.39 -8.04 -1.69
C GLU A 47 -6.17 -6.54 -1.50
N ALA A 48 -6.30 -5.74 -2.57
CA ALA A 48 -6.20 -4.29 -2.49
C ALA A 48 -7.33 -3.70 -1.61
N THR A 49 -8.57 -4.19 -1.76
CA THR A 49 -9.70 -3.77 -0.93
C THR A 49 -9.48 -4.13 0.54
N ALA A 50 -8.98 -5.33 0.81
CA ALA A 50 -8.66 -5.76 2.17
C ALA A 50 -7.52 -4.93 2.77
N ALA A 51 -6.51 -4.58 1.97
CA ALA A 51 -5.42 -3.70 2.39
C ALA A 51 -5.90 -2.27 2.72
N LEU A 52 -6.80 -1.71 1.90
CA LEU A 52 -7.44 -0.43 2.17
C LEU A 52 -8.27 -0.48 3.47
N THR A 53 -9.08 -1.53 3.64
CA THR A 53 -9.94 -1.71 4.80
C THR A 53 -9.13 -1.86 6.09
N ARG A 54 -8.05 -2.66 6.08
CA ARG A 54 -7.17 -2.83 7.24
C ARG A 54 -6.44 -1.53 7.62
N ASN A 55 -6.18 -0.66 6.66
CA ASN A 55 -5.48 0.61 6.86
C ASN A 55 -6.39 1.82 6.66
N GLN A 56 -7.68 1.70 7.03
CA GLN A 56 -8.66 2.76 6.81
C GLN A 56 -8.26 4.07 7.51
N ALA A 57 -7.67 4.00 8.70
CA ALA A 57 -7.16 5.18 9.40
C ALA A 57 -6.07 5.91 8.59
N PHE A 58 -5.20 5.17 7.90
CA PHE A 58 -4.18 5.76 7.04
C PHE A 58 -4.78 6.41 5.79
N ALA A 59 -5.81 5.81 5.19
CA ALA A 59 -6.55 6.44 4.10
C ALA A 59 -7.19 7.76 4.56
N THR A 60 -7.83 7.78 5.73
CA THR A 60 -8.41 8.99 6.31
C THR A 60 -7.34 10.06 6.58
N ASP A 61 -6.17 9.68 7.07
CA ASP A 61 -5.07 10.62 7.29
C ASP A 61 -4.55 11.24 5.98
N ILE A 62 -4.51 10.46 4.88
CA ILE A 62 -4.18 10.97 3.54
C ILE A 62 -5.25 11.95 3.05
N GLU A 63 -6.53 11.60 3.16
CA GLU A 63 -7.65 12.45 2.73
C GLU A 63 -7.74 13.75 3.55
N ALA A 64 -7.33 13.71 4.82
CA ALA A 64 -7.29 14.89 5.68
C ALA A 64 -6.23 15.93 5.26
N LEU A 65 -5.26 15.56 4.40
CA LEU A 65 -4.24 16.49 3.90
C LEU A 65 -4.81 17.55 2.95
N GLY A 66 -5.98 17.32 2.33
CA GLY A 66 -6.54 18.24 1.35
C GLY A 66 -7.89 17.81 0.78
N LYS A 67 -8.76 18.79 0.50
CA LYS A 67 -10.11 18.54 -0.04
C LYS A 67 -10.09 17.97 -1.47
N GLY A 68 -9.00 18.16 -2.20
CA GLY A 68 -8.77 17.57 -3.51
C GLY A 68 -8.31 16.12 -3.45
N ILE A 69 -8.09 15.54 -2.27
CA ILE A 69 -7.53 14.19 -2.11
C ILE A 69 -8.65 13.15 -1.94
N SER A 70 -8.48 11.98 -2.56
CA SER A 70 -9.38 10.83 -2.35
C SER A 70 -8.62 9.53 -2.53
N VAL A 71 -8.85 8.56 -1.67
CA VAL A 71 -8.17 7.25 -1.67
C VAL A 71 -9.15 6.14 -2.05
N ASN A 72 -8.85 5.39 -3.11
CA ASN A 72 -9.71 4.33 -3.61
C ASN A 72 -8.90 3.12 -4.08
N VAL A 73 -9.60 2.03 -4.43
CA VAL A 73 -9.00 0.92 -5.17
C VAL A 73 -9.09 1.23 -6.67
N GLY A 74 -7.94 1.28 -7.34
CA GLY A 74 -7.84 1.49 -8.78
C GLY A 74 -7.53 0.17 -9.51
N SER A 75 -8.08 0.00 -10.71
CA SER A 75 -7.80 -1.13 -11.61
C SER A 75 -7.12 -0.62 -12.87
N PRO A 76 -5.79 -0.38 -12.84
CA PRO A 76 -5.06 0.24 -13.94
C PRO A 76 -4.79 -0.71 -15.12
N CYS A 77 -5.18 -1.98 -14.99
CA CYS A 77 -4.96 -3.02 -15.99
C CYS A 77 -6.12 -3.13 -16.99
N PRO A 78 -5.89 -3.70 -18.19
CA PRO A 78 -6.95 -3.94 -19.17
C PRO A 78 -8.12 -4.73 -18.57
N LYS A 79 -9.33 -4.47 -19.09
CA LYS A 79 -10.56 -5.12 -18.64
C LYS A 79 -10.42 -6.65 -18.69
N GLY A 80 -10.91 -7.32 -17.65
CA GLY A 80 -10.86 -8.78 -17.51
C GLY A 80 -9.66 -9.30 -16.70
N GLN A 81 -8.73 -8.44 -16.30
CA GLN A 81 -7.67 -8.79 -15.34
C GLN A 81 -8.06 -8.37 -13.93
N ASP A 82 -8.08 -9.31 -12.99
CA ASP A 82 -8.30 -9.01 -11.57
C ASP A 82 -6.99 -8.52 -10.93
N ARG A 83 -6.63 -7.27 -11.25
CA ARG A 83 -5.39 -6.62 -10.82
C ARG A 83 -5.69 -5.20 -10.39
N ALA A 84 -5.31 -4.87 -9.16
CA ALA A 84 -5.66 -3.62 -8.52
C ALA A 84 -4.54 -3.06 -7.65
N LEU A 85 -4.67 -1.79 -7.28
CA LEU A 85 -3.81 -1.10 -6.33
C LEU A 85 -4.57 -0.05 -5.54
N ILE A 86 -3.90 0.62 -4.61
CA ILE A 86 -4.45 1.81 -3.95
C ILE A 86 -4.17 3.05 -4.79
N GLN A 87 -5.22 3.66 -5.31
CA GLN A 87 -5.14 4.89 -6.08
C GLN A 87 -5.44 6.09 -5.17
N VAL A 88 -4.52 7.04 -5.14
CA VAL A 88 -4.69 8.33 -4.45
C VAL A 88 -4.83 9.41 -5.51
N THR A 89 -6.02 9.99 -5.60
CA THR A 89 -6.25 11.15 -6.47
C THR A 89 -5.95 12.43 -5.72
N TYR A 90 -5.36 13.44 -6.37
CA TYR A 90 -5.08 14.76 -5.78
C TYR A 90 -5.44 15.88 -6.78
N GLY A 91 -5.78 17.07 -6.28
CA GLY A 91 -6.23 18.20 -7.11
C GLY A 91 -5.19 19.31 -7.30
N SER A 92 -4.07 19.26 -6.57
CA SER A 92 -3.05 20.31 -6.65
C SER A 92 -1.64 19.83 -6.29
N LYS A 93 -0.62 20.59 -6.73
CA LYS A 93 0.78 20.31 -6.40
C LYS A 93 1.08 20.35 -4.88
N PRO A 94 0.55 21.29 -4.07
CA PRO A 94 0.75 21.27 -2.63
C PRO A 94 0.16 20.01 -1.96
N GLU A 95 -0.98 19.51 -2.45
CA GLU A 95 -1.56 18.25 -1.95
C GLU A 95 -0.66 17.06 -2.26
N ARG A 96 -0.10 17.00 -3.48
CA ARG A 96 0.90 15.98 -3.84
C ARG A 96 2.10 16.01 -2.90
N GLU A 97 2.67 17.18 -2.65
CA GLU A 97 3.83 17.33 -1.76
C GLU A 97 3.50 16.94 -0.31
N ALA A 98 2.29 17.25 0.17
CA ALA A 98 1.81 16.81 1.48
C ALA A 98 1.70 15.28 1.57
N ILE A 99 1.16 14.63 0.53
CA ILE A 99 1.08 13.16 0.43
C ILE A 99 2.49 12.56 0.45
N ASP A 100 3.42 13.06 -0.37
CA ASP A 100 4.81 12.58 -0.42
C ASP A 100 5.50 12.70 0.95
N SER A 101 5.29 13.81 1.66
CA SER A 101 5.84 14.04 3.01
C SER A 101 5.27 13.09 4.06
N LEU A 102 3.98 12.75 3.97
CA LEU A 102 3.33 11.76 4.84
C LEU A 102 3.88 10.35 4.58
N LEU A 103 4.00 9.97 3.31
CA LEU A 103 4.51 8.67 2.88
C LEU A 103 5.98 8.44 3.23
N ALA A 104 6.78 9.50 3.29
CA ALA A 104 8.18 9.41 3.72
C ALA A 104 8.34 9.02 5.21
N ARG A 105 7.27 9.11 6.01
CA ARG A 105 7.32 8.93 7.49
C ARG A 105 6.53 7.74 7.99
N ARG A 106 5.74 7.09 7.14
CA ARG A 106 4.87 5.98 7.51
C ARG A 106 4.93 4.87 6.48
N ASP A 107 4.78 3.64 6.97
CA ASP A 107 4.54 2.50 6.10
C ASP A 107 3.18 2.68 5.40
N GLY A 108 3.15 2.39 4.10
CA GLY A 108 1.95 2.51 3.27
C GLY A 108 0.93 1.40 3.53
N PHE A 109 0.07 1.14 2.55
CA PHE A 109 -1.02 0.15 2.67
C PHE A 109 -0.58 -1.33 2.67
N GLY A 110 0.72 -1.61 2.53
CA GLY A 110 1.25 -2.97 2.34
C GLY A 110 0.95 -3.58 0.96
N VAL A 111 0.43 -2.76 0.04
CA VAL A 111 0.20 -3.07 -1.38
C VAL A 111 0.67 -1.86 -2.22
N PRO A 112 0.91 -2.04 -3.53
CA PRO A 112 1.26 -0.93 -4.40
C PRO A 112 0.25 0.22 -4.32
N MET A 113 0.77 1.45 -4.38
CA MET A 113 -0.05 2.65 -4.45
C MET A 113 0.38 3.54 -5.61
N TYR A 114 -0.56 4.30 -6.16
CA TYR A 114 -0.30 5.19 -7.28
C TYR A 114 -1.03 6.53 -7.11
N LEU A 115 -0.31 7.62 -7.36
CA LEU A 115 -0.83 8.98 -7.27
C LEU A 115 -1.31 9.44 -8.64
N VAL A 116 -2.52 9.97 -8.71
CA VAL A 116 -3.17 10.44 -9.94
C VAL A 116 -3.63 11.88 -9.76
N GLU A 117 -3.24 12.75 -10.69
CA GLU A 117 -3.77 14.12 -10.74
C GLU A 117 -5.18 14.12 -11.31
N LYS A 118 -6.08 14.91 -10.70
CA LYS A 118 -7.45 15.13 -11.17
C LYS A 118 -7.50 16.01 -12.42
#